data_AF-A0A6G7P0V2-F1
#
_entry.id   AF-A0A6G7P0V2-F1
#
_cell.length_a   1.000
_cell.length_b   1.000
_cell.length_c   1.000
_cell.angle_alpha   90.00
_cell.angle_beta   90.00
_cell.angle_gamma   90.00
#
_symmetry.space_group_name_H-M   'P 1'
#
loop_
_entity.id
_entity.type
_entity.pdbx_description
1 polymer ?
#
loop_
_entity_poly.entity_id
_entity_poly.type
_entity_poly.pdbx_seq_one_letter_code
_entity_poly.pdbx_strand_id
1 'polypeptide(L)'
;EINTNTGGARLTARPNALFAADAFMTALENGVFTVDWWNTHNGPGQITTVDGETDYGDMGMLSSGACTGDVCQPPANTPFHPYYGMKMTRELGTAGDTMVATASSARDVSAHAVQRRDGRLSVLLINKNPDAARTVDLEYAGFTPSGAAPELSRYARGDTDITDVNGDGTSASQVTVEPYGMLTVTLTPRAGTGPAASGAATPGTPKLESVTDTTARLSWAGAQGAARYLVQAREGAHTRVVGETTGTSVTLRNLPAGSTHTVNVLAADAAGRLSAPSDPLTFTTGTPADAPCAVTYHRDTSWGNGFVATVTVRNLSSTPITGWTVDWDWPTDRQSVSSGWNATFHQTGRHVRVTAPDGAGPLAPDGASTASFGFVGANDGPNPEPTVFRLNGAVCSGG
;
A
#
# COMPACT_ATOMS: atom_id res chain seq x y z
N GLU A 1 -17.77 9.11 15.12
CA GLU A 1 -17.92 9.79 13.83
C GLU A 1 -17.27 11.16 13.90
N ILE A 2 -16.48 11.52 12.88
CA ILE A 2 -15.89 12.85 12.74
C ILE A 2 -16.43 13.45 11.43
N ASN A 3 -16.64 14.76 11.43
CA ASN A 3 -16.96 15.51 10.22
C ASN A 3 -16.17 16.83 10.21
N THR A 4 -16.21 17.51 9.07
CA THR A 4 -15.61 18.84 8.87
C THR A 4 -16.09 19.94 9.83
N ASN A 5 -17.17 19.74 10.59
CA ASN A 5 -17.62 20.73 11.56
C ASN A 5 -16.69 20.84 12.78
N THR A 6 -15.71 19.95 12.92
CA THR A 6 -14.66 20.04 13.94
C THR A 6 -13.81 21.31 13.84
N GLY A 7 -13.73 21.95 12.67
CA GLY A 7 -12.98 23.19 12.44
C GLY A 7 -13.71 24.50 12.78
N GLY A 8 -14.90 24.44 13.39
CA GLY A 8 -15.65 25.64 13.78
C GLY A 8 -16.12 26.47 12.59
N ALA A 9 -16.88 25.85 11.69
CA ALA A 9 -17.45 26.43 10.45
C ALA A 9 -16.46 26.75 9.31
N ARG A 10 -15.21 26.31 9.40
CA ARG A 10 -14.22 26.34 8.31
C ARG A 10 -14.20 24.96 7.66
N LEU A 11 -15.10 24.68 6.72
CA LEU A 11 -15.48 23.29 6.41
C LEU A 11 -14.55 22.65 5.37
N THR A 12 -14.22 23.33 4.26
CA THR A 12 -13.33 22.76 3.24
C THR A 12 -11.93 23.38 3.21
N ALA A 13 -11.68 24.44 3.99
CA ALA A 13 -10.43 25.19 3.96
C ALA A 13 -9.28 24.57 4.80
N ARG A 14 -8.04 25.04 4.59
CA ARG A 14 -6.83 24.47 5.23
C ARG A 14 -6.91 24.26 6.74
N PRO A 15 -7.42 25.18 7.56
CA PRO A 15 -7.49 24.96 9.01
C PRO A 15 -8.19 23.66 9.39
N ASN A 16 -9.16 23.22 8.59
CA ASN A 16 -9.88 21.99 8.87
C ASN A 16 -9.10 20.72 8.57
N ALA A 17 -8.09 20.76 7.70
CA ALA A 17 -7.12 19.67 7.57
C ALA A 17 -6.44 19.38 8.91
N LEU A 18 -6.02 20.45 9.58
CA LEU A 18 -5.32 20.40 10.87
C LEU A 18 -6.24 19.82 11.95
N PHE A 19 -7.46 20.35 12.05
CA PHE A 19 -8.44 19.89 13.04
C PHE A 19 -8.91 18.46 12.77
N ALA A 20 -9.11 18.05 11.52
CA ALA A 20 -9.48 16.68 11.17
C ALA A 20 -8.40 15.69 11.62
N ALA A 21 -7.12 15.97 11.31
CA ALA A 21 -6.01 15.12 11.72
C ALA A 21 -5.88 15.04 13.26
N ASP A 22 -5.88 16.20 13.93
CA ASP A 22 -5.76 16.31 15.39
C ASP A 22 -6.91 15.59 16.13
N ALA A 23 -8.16 15.81 15.70
CA ALA A 23 -9.33 15.17 16.30
C ALA A 23 -9.33 13.65 16.08
N PHE A 24 -8.95 13.20 14.87
CA PHE A 24 -8.87 11.78 14.55
C PHE A 24 -7.82 11.08 15.41
N MET A 25 -6.61 11.63 15.48
CA MET A 25 -5.54 11.03 16.27
C MET A 25 -5.82 11.08 17.77
N THR A 26 -6.34 12.20 18.28
CA THR A 26 -6.76 12.34 19.68
C THR A 26 -7.80 11.27 20.05
N ALA A 27 -8.77 10.99 19.18
CA ALA A 27 -9.76 9.95 19.42
C ALA A 27 -9.11 8.56 19.55
N LEU A 28 -8.21 8.21 18.63
CA LEU A 28 -7.47 6.94 18.67
C LEU A 28 -6.63 6.81 19.95
N GLU A 29 -5.93 7.88 20.35
CA GLU A 29 -5.11 7.92 21.57
C GLU A 29 -5.94 7.71 22.85
N ASN A 30 -7.20 8.11 22.81
CA ASN A 30 -8.14 7.96 23.92
C ASN A 30 -8.98 6.66 23.81
N GLY A 31 -8.52 5.68 23.03
CA GLY A 31 -9.08 4.32 23.01
C GLY A 31 -10.26 4.14 22.06
N VAL A 32 -10.55 5.11 21.19
CA VAL A 32 -11.49 4.88 20.09
C VAL A 32 -10.84 3.93 19.09
N PHE A 33 -11.50 2.80 18.81
CA PHE A 33 -10.98 1.76 17.91
C PHE A 33 -11.66 1.76 16.53
N THR A 34 -12.71 2.56 16.35
CA THR A 34 -13.39 2.81 15.07
C THR A 34 -13.75 4.28 14.95
N VAL A 35 -13.25 4.93 13.90
CA VAL A 35 -13.60 6.31 13.56
C VAL A 35 -14.04 6.36 12.11
N ASP A 36 -15.33 6.49 11.89
CA ASP A 36 -15.89 6.66 10.55
C ASP A 36 -16.04 8.15 10.22
N TRP A 37 -15.69 8.49 8.99
CA TRP A 37 -16.00 9.80 8.43
C TRP A 37 -17.42 9.79 7.89
N TRP A 38 -18.24 10.71 8.38
CA TRP A 38 -19.70 10.65 8.17
C TRP A 38 -20.13 10.82 6.71
N ASN A 39 -19.44 11.63 5.89
CA ASN A 39 -19.81 11.79 4.49
C ASN A 39 -18.64 12.19 3.57
N THR A 40 -18.42 11.45 2.48
CA THR A 40 -17.34 11.73 1.52
C THR A 40 -17.69 12.91 0.59
N HIS A 41 -18.95 13.02 0.17
CA HIS A 41 -19.48 14.07 -0.70
C HIS A 41 -20.76 14.63 -0.09
N ASN A 42 -20.81 15.93 0.22
CA ASN A 42 -22.01 16.52 0.81
C ASN A 42 -22.67 17.56 -0.10
N GLY A 43 -21.89 18.37 -0.80
CA GLY A 43 -22.36 19.49 -1.61
C GLY A 43 -22.07 20.84 -0.95
N PRO A 44 -21.93 21.92 -1.75
CA PRO A 44 -21.53 23.22 -1.24
C PRO A 44 -22.61 23.83 -0.35
N GLY A 45 -22.17 24.49 0.71
CA GLY A 45 -23.00 25.23 1.65
C GLY A 45 -22.80 26.74 1.47
N GLN A 46 -22.66 27.45 2.58
CA GLN A 46 -22.32 28.87 2.57
C GLN A 46 -20.86 29.07 2.14
N ILE A 47 -20.65 29.78 1.05
CA ILE A 47 -19.32 30.12 0.55
C ILE A 47 -18.70 31.22 1.41
N THR A 48 -17.48 30.98 1.90
CA THR A 48 -16.69 31.99 2.62
C THR A 48 -15.24 31.97 2.15
N THR A 49 -14.43 32.88 2.69
CA THR A 49 -12.97 32.88 2.45
C THR A 49 -12.26 32.71 3.79
N VAL A 50 -11.41 31.70 3.87
CA VAL A 50 -10.67 31.34 5.07
C VAL A 50 -9.20 31.23 4.70
N ASP A 51 -8.34 32.02 5.36
CA ASP A 51 -6.90 32.06 5.09
C ASP A 51 -6.54 32.33 3.60
N GLY A 52 -7.34 33.16 2.92
CA GLY A 52 -7.17 33.47 1.51
C GLY A 52 -7.64 32.36 0.54
N GLU A 53 -8.19 31.26 1.06
CA GLU A 53 -8.72 30.15 0.27
C GLU A 53 -10.25 30.15 0.30
N THR A 54 -10.86 29.67 -0.79
CA THR A 54 -12.31 29.48 -0.87
C THR A 54 -12.73 28.33 0.03
N ASP A 55 -13.56 28.62 1.02
CA ASP A 55 -14.30 27.61 1.77
C ASP A 55 -15.67 27.44 1.11
N TYR A 56 -15.91 26.25 0.56
CA TYR A 56 -17.16 25.93 -0.13
C TYR A 56 -18.31 25.61 0.83
N GLY A 57 -18.05 25.59 2.14
CA GLY A 57 -19.03 25.23 3.14
C GLY A 57 -19.53 23.78 3.01
N ASP A 58 -18.79 22.95 2.26
CA ASP A 58 -19.10 21.53 2.05
C ASP A 58 -18.55 20.73 3.21
N MET A 59 -19.38 19.82 3.73
CA MET A 59 -18.99 18.98 4.85
C MET A 59 -18.27 17.68 4.47
N GLY A 60 -18.04 17.45 3.18
CA GLY A 60 -17.36 16.30 2.61
C GLY A 60 -15.83 16.45 2.52
N MET A 61 -15.17 15.35 2.20
CA MET A 61 -13.73 15.33 1.89
C MET A 61 -13.45 15.61 0.42
N LEU A 62 -14.42 15.32 -0.45
CA LEU A 62 -14.30 15.42 -1.89
C LEU A 62 -15.38 16.34 -2.46
N SER A 63 -14.98 17.15 -3.44
CA SER A 63 -15.90 17.98 -4.21
C SER A 63 -17.00 17.14 -4.87
N SER A 64 -18.23 17.62 -4.77
CA SER A 64 -19.38 17.12 -5.55
C SER A 64 -19.45 17.72 -6.97
N GLY A 65 -18.70 18.79 -7.22
CA GLY A 65 -18.77 19.58 -8.46
C GLY A 65 -20.01 20.48 -8.57
N ALA A 66 -20.85 20.53 -7.53
CA ALA A 66 -22.02 21.39 -7.49
C ALA A 66 -21.66 22.86 -7.21
N CYS A 67 -22.63 23.75 -7.42
CA CYS A 67 -22.46 25.20 -7.25
C CYS A 67 -23.46 25.77 -6.25
N THR A 68 -23.05 26.82 -5.54
CA THR A 68 -23.93 27.69 -4.75
C THR A 68 -23.92 29.08 -5.38
N GLY A 69 -25.03 29.44 -6.04
CA GLY A 69 -25.07 30.64 -6.89
C GLY A 69 -24.05 30.53 -8.04
N ASP A 70 -23.24 31.57 -8.21
CA ASP A 70 -22.24 31.63 -9.28
C ASP A 70 -20.88 31.00 -8.92
N VAL A 71 -20.74 30.47 -7.69
CA VAL A 71 -19.50 29.83 -7.23
C VAL A 71 -19.67 28.32 -7.25
N CYS A 72 -18.88 27.67 -8.10
CA CYS A 72 -18.84 26.23 -8.22
C CYS A 72 -17.65 25.64 -7.45
N GLN A 73 -17.88 24.47 -6.86
CA GLN A 73 -16.78 23.64 -6.39
C GLN A 73 -15.88 23.22 -7.56
N PRO A 74 -14.65 22.78 -7.29
CA PRO A 74 -13.80 22.15 -8.31
C PRO A 74 -14.48 20.89 -8.90
N PRO A 75 -13.94 20.29 -9.99
CA PRO A 75 -14.48 19.07 -10.56
C PRO A 75 -14.78 17.98 -9.52
N ALA A 76 -15.81 17.18 -9.75
CA ALA A 76 -16.20 16.11 -8.82
C ALA A 76 -14.99 15.21 -8.48
N ASN A 77 -14.91 14.77 -7.23
CA ASN A 77 -13.79 14.02 -6.65
C ASN A 77 -12.48 14.79 -6.46
N THR A 78 -12.45 16.11 -6.69
CA THR A 78 -11.30 16.93 -6.29
C THR A 78 -11.22 16.96 -4.75
N PRO A 79 -10.07 16.62 -4.14
CA PRO A 79 -9.93 16.64 -2.69
C PRO A 79 -9.98 18.05 -2.09
N PHE A 80 -10.72 18.20 -0.99
CA PHE A 80 -10.64 19.38 -0.12
C PHE A 80 -9.56 19.22 0.95
N HIS A 81 -9.22 20.29 1.66
CA HIS A 81 -8.18 20.28 2.68
C HIS A 81 -8.34 19.17 3.76
N PRO A 82 -9.55 18.86 4.30
CA PRO A 82 -9.74 17.74 5.23
C PRO A 82 -9.20 16.39 4.74
N TYR A 83 -9.25 16.13 3.42
CA TYR A 83 -8.67 14.91 2.83
C TYR A 83 -7.17 14.81 3.10
N TYR A 84 -6.43 15.91 2.95
CA TYR A 84 -4.99 15.93 3.21
C TYR A 84 -4.68 15.88 4.71
N GLY A 85 -5.57 16.39 5.57
CA GLY A 85 -5.56 16.13 7.02
C GLY A 85 -5.56 14.63 7.32
N MET A 86 -6.54 13.92 6.76
CA MET A 86 -6.64 12.46 6.89
C MET A 86 -5.50 11.72 6.20
N LYS A 87 -4.96 12.26 5.11
CA LYS A 87 -3.78 11.68 4.45
C LYS A 87 -2.53 11.82 5.34
N MET A 88 -2.37 12.92 6.07
CA MET A 88 -1.26 13.11 7.02
C MET A 88 -1.32 12.13 8.20
N THR A 89 -2.51 11.69 8.66
CA THR A 89 -2.58 10.65 9.70
C THR A 89 -2.09 9.28 9.21
N ARG A 90 -2.25 8.99 7.92
CA ARG A 90 -1.65 7.82 7.27
C ARG A 90 -0.13 7.96 7.15
N GLU A 91 0.37 9.16 6.88
CA GLU A 91 1.82 9.41 6.89
C GLU A 91 2.39 9.30 8.30
N LEU A 92 1.62 9.58 9.35
CA LEU A 92 2.07 9.32 10.72
C LEU A 92 2.27 7.82 10.94
N GLY A 93 1.24 7.00 10.69
CA GLY A 93 1.29 5.55 10.93
C GLY A 93 0.20 4.75 10.23
N THR A 94 0.34 3.44 10.32
CA THR A 94 -0.56 2.45 9.72
C THR A 94 -1.04 1.41 10.73
N ALA A 95 -2.03 0.61 10.35
CA ALA A 95 -2.53 -0.47 11.19
C ALA A 95 -1.40 -1.39 11.67
N GLY A 96 -1.35 -1.62 12.99
CA GLY A 96 -0.33 -2.42 13.66
C GLY A 96 0.84 -1.62 14.23
N ASP A 97 0.95 -0.33 13.94
CA ASP A 97 1.85 0.57 14.67
C ASP A 97 1.29 0.85 16.08
N THR A 98 2.16 1.23 17.01
CA THR A 98 1.79 1.47 18.41
C THR A 98 1.73 2.96 18.70
N MET A 99 0.59 3.46 19.19
CA MET A 99 0.47 4.85 19.63
C MET A 99 1.44 5.15 20.79
N VAL A 100 2.09 6.30 20.75
CA VAL A 100 3.04 6.76 21.77
C VAL A 100 2.49 8.02 22.41
N ALA A 101 2.55 8.09 23.74
CA ALA A 101 2.12 9.28 24.46
C ALA A 101 2.98 10.49 24.09
N THR A 102 2.32 11.61 23.82
CA THR A 102 2.95 12.89 23.49
C THR A 102 2.54 13.96 24.49
N ALA A 103 3.37 14.99 24.60
CA ALA A 103 3.03 16.22 25.31
C ALA A 103 3.61 17.41 24.54
N SER A 104 2.88 18.51 24.52
CA SER A 104 3.32 19.77 23.97
C SER A 104 3.27 20.85 25.04
N SER A 105 4.31 21.67 25.13
CA SER A 105 4.35 22.84 26.00
C SER A 105 3.63 24.05 25.40
N ALA A 106 3.35 24.02 24.09
CA ALA A 106 2.65 25.08 23.36
C ALA A 106 1.17 24.73 23.19
N ARG A 107 0.29 25.73 23.35
CA ARG A 107 -1.16 25.55 23.20
C ARG A 107 -1.62 25.47 21.75
N ASP A 108 -0.82 25.98 20.83
CA ASP A 108 -1.10 26.06 19.40
C ASP A 108 -0.32 25.04 18.57
N VAL A 109 0.46 24.16 19.22
CA VAL A 109 1.11 23.01 18.57
C VAL A 109 0.59 21.74 19.22
N SER A 110 -0.14 20.93 18.45
CA SER A 110 -0.46 19.55 18.83
C SER A 110 0.65 18.62 18.36
N ALA A 111 0.85 17.51 19.09
CA ALA A 111 1.76 16.45 18.72
C ALA A 111 1.08 15.09 18.86
N HIS A 112 1.21 14.22 17.87
CA HIS A 112 0.78 12.82 17.91
C HIS A 112 1.94 11.94 17.48
N ALA A 113 2.13 10.78 18.12
CA ALA A 113 3.26 9.93 17.80
C ALA A 113 2.89 8.46 17.70
N VAL A 114 3.58 7.76 16.81
CA VAL A 114 3.49 6.31 16.65
C VAL A 114 4.87 5.70 16.58
N GLN A 115 5.03 4.61 17.31
CA GLN A 115 6.11 3.68 17.09
C GLN A 115 5.70 2.73 15.97
N ARG A 116 6.39 2.85 14.84
CA ARG A 116 6.17 2.01 13.68
C ARG A 116 6.67 0.59 13.92
N ARG A 117 6.08 -0.37 13.24
CA ARG A 117 6.47 -1.80 13.33
C ARG A 117 7.91 -2.09 12.89
N ASP A 118 8.49 -1.21 12.08
CA ASP A 118 9.90 -1.28 11.68
C ASP A 118 10.87 -0.69 12.73
N GLY A 119 10.34 -0.24 13.87
CA GLY A 119 11.10 0.33 14.99
C GLY A 119 11.33 1.84 14.89
N ARG A 120 10.91 2.50 13.79
CA ARG A 120 10.98 3.96 13.67
C ARG A 120 9.95 4.65 14.56
N LEU A 121 10.25 5.88 14.94
CA LEU A 121 9.30 6.76 15.63
C LEU A 121 8.85 7.84 14.66
N SER A 122 7.54 7.98 14.47
CA SER A 122 6.97 9.07 13.70
C SER A 122 6.19 10.01 14.62
N VAL A 123 6.42 11.31 14.44
CA VAL A 123 5.80 12.37 15.22
C VAL A 123 5.12 13.33 14.24
N LEU A 124 3.80 13.44 14.32
CA LEU A 124 3.00 14.43 13.61
C LEU A 124 2.88 15.67 14.48
N LEU A 125 3.38 16.80 13.97
CA LEU A 125 3.26 18.11 14.59
C LEU A 125 2.26 18.95 13.79
N ILE A 126 1.34 19.60 14.50
CA ILE A 126 0.25 20.40 13.90
C ILE A 126 0.32 21.81 14.46
N ASN A 127 0.76 22.77 13.64
CA ASN A 127 0.80 24.19 14.02
C ASN A 127 -0.54 24.85 13.69
N LYS A 128 -1.30 25.19 14.72
CA LYS A 128 -2.61 25.86 14.64
C LYS A 128 -2.50 27.39 14.61
N ASN A 129 -1.29 27.95 14.58
CA ASN A 129 -1.10 29.39 14.42
C ASN A 129 -1.17 29.79 12.94
N PRO A 130 -2.05 30.74 12.55
CA PRO A 130 -2.17 31.20 11.17
C PRO A 130 -1.01 32.06 10.67
N ASP A 131 -0.30 32.73 11.58
CA ASP A 131 0.55 33.88 11.25
C ASP A 131 2.04 33.56 11.38
N ALA A 132 2.40 32.61 12.23
CA ALA A 132 3.79 32.38 12.62
C ALA A 132 4.16 30.90 12.60
N ALA A 133 5.32 30.62 11.99
CA ALA A 133 5.98 29.33 12.09
C ALA A 133 6.33 29.03 13.56
N ARG A 134 6.47 27.74 13.87
CA ARG A 134 6.84 27.25 15.20
C ARG A 134 8.10 26.41 15.09
N THR A 135 9.17 26.86 15.72
CA THR A 135 10.33 26.01 16.00
C THR A 135 10.00 25.14 17.21
N VAL A 136 10.11 23.82 17.02
CA VAL A 136 9.74 22.81 18.00
C VAL A 136 10.99 22.02 18.37
N ASP A 137 11.37 22.09 19.64
CA ASP A 137 12.37 21.21 20.22
C ASP A 137 11.73 19.86 20.55
N LEU A 138 12.38 18.77 20.13
CA LEU A 138 11.87 17.41 20.26
C LEU A 138 12.71 16.62 21.27
N GLU A 139 12.05 16.16 22.32
CA GLU A 139 12.62 15.28 23.33
C GLU A 139 11.91 13.92 23.32
N TYR A 140 12.69 12.85 23.46
CA TYR A 140 12.20 11.48 23.34
C TYR A 140 12.45 10.68 24.61
N ALA A 141 11.39 10.40 25.36
CA ALA A 141 11.48 9.51 26.50
C ALA A 141 11.65 8.06 26.03
N GLY A 142 12.78 7.45 26.39
CA GLY A 142 13.09 6.06 26.07
C GLY A 142 13.58 5.82 24.63
N PHE A 143 13.17 6.61 23.64
CA PHE A 143 13.66 6.48 22.26
C PHE A 143 14.92 7.32 22.06
N THR A 144 15.90 6.80 21.32
CA THR A 144 17.10 7.56 20.93
C THR A 144 17.20 7.55 19.42
N PRO A 145 17.04 8.70 18.75
CA PRO A 145 17.26 8.81 17.31
C PRO A 145 18.70 8.42 16.94
N SER A 146 18.87 7.87 15.74
CA SER A 146 20.19 7.69 15.13
C SER A 146 20.79 9.05 14.73
N GLY A 147 22.02 9.03 14.22
CA GLY A 147 22.62 10.23 13.63
C GLY A 147 22.13 10.54 12.19
N ALA A 148 21.21 9.74 11.64
CA ALA A 148 20.67 9.96 10.31
C ALA A 148 19.69 11.14 10.31
N ALA A 149 19.59 11.85 9.18
CA ALA A 149 18.57 12.87 8.99
C ALA A 149 17.16 12.25 9.09
N PRO A 150 16.20 12.92 9.72
CA PRO A 150 14.82 12.46 9.74
C PRO A 150 14.18 12.53 8.35
N GLU A 151 13.25 11.62 8.08
CA GLU A 151 12.34 11.73 6.94
C GLU A 151 11.21 12.70 7.31
N LEU A 152 10.92 13.68 6.45
CA LEU A 152 9.95 14.73 6.71
C LEU A 152 8.87 14.75 5.61
N SER A 153 7.61 14.67 6.01
CA SER A 153 6.46 14.84 5.11
C SER A 153 5.62 16.00 5.59
N ARG A 154 5.33 16.96 4.72
CA ARG A 154 4.68 18.23 5.05
C ARG A 154 3.36 18.40 4.29
N TYR A 155 2.43 19.08 4.95
CA TYR A 155 1.32 19.73 4.29
C TYR A 155 1.14 21.16 4.84
N ALA A 156 1.38 22.17 4.01
CA ALA A 156 1.34 23.58 4.40
C ALA A 156 0.80 24.48 3.27
N ARG A 157 0.94 25.82 3.42
CA ARG A 157 0.50 26.79 2.42
C ARG A 157 1.23 26.60 1.08
N GLY A 158 0.47 26.53 -0.01
CA GLY A 158 0.99 26.32 -1.36
C GLY A 158 1.20 24.85 -1.76
N ASP A 159 1.14 23.92 -0.80
CA ASP A 159 1.22 22.49 -1.11
C ASP A 159 -0.10 22.02 -1.74
N THR A 160 -0.02 21.37 -2.90
CA THR A 160 -1.17 20.75 -3.59
C THR A 160 -1.39 19.30 -3.21
N ASP A 161 -0.40 18.68 -2.57
CA ASP A 161 -0.44 17.36 -1.94
C ASP A 161 0.63 17.31 -0.82
N ILE A 162 0.70 16.21 -0.07
CA ILE A 162 1.78 15.96 0.89
C ILE A 162 3.12 15.98 0.16
N THR A 163 4.05 16.77 0.68
CA THR A 163 5.35 17.02 0.08
C THR A 163 6.45 16.48 0.98
N ASP A 164 7.35 15.66 0.43
CA ASP A 164 8.57 15.26 1.12
C ASP A 164 9.55 16.43 1.18
N VAL A 165 10.01 16.76 2.39
CA VAL A 165 10.88 17.91 2.63
C VAL A 165 12.31 17.44 2.87
N ASN A 166 13.18 17.73 1.90
CA ASN A 166 14.62 17.54 2.05
C ASN A 166 15.24 18.93 2.30
N GLY A 167 15.49 19.29 3.56
CA GLY A 167 15.90 20.66 3.91
C GLY A 167 17.00 20.74 4.97
N ASP A 168 18.02 21.54 4.67
CA ASP A 168 19.09 21.90 5.60
C ASP A 168 18.52 22.57 6.87
N GLY A 169 19.04 22.19 8.04
CA GLY A 169 18.69 22.79 9.34
C GLY A 169 17.60 22.06 10.14
N THR A 170 17.06 20.96 9.64
CA THR A 170 16.20 20.07 10.44
C THR A 170 17.01 18.93 11.04
N SER A 171 16.77 18.66 12.32
CA SER A 171 17.48 17.64 13.08
C SER A 171 16.49 16.77 13.83
N ALA A 172 16.96 15.63 14.32
CA ALA A 172 16.18 14.80 15.22
C ALA A 172 15.74 15.55 16.49
N SER A 173 16.41 16.63 16.89
CA SER A 173 16.10 17.38 18.12
C SER A 173 15.33 18.68 17.89
N GLN A 174 15.22 19.16 16.65
CA GLN A 174 14.57 20.44 16.37
C GLN A 174 14.06 20.50 14.93
N VAL A 175 12.81 20.93 14.77
CA VAL A 175 12.14 21.14 13.49
C VAL A 175 11.33 22.43 13.47
N THR A 176 11.02 22.94 12.28
CA THR A 176 10.14 24.10 12.12
C THR A 176 8.86 23.68 11.40
N VAL A 177 7.71 24.04 11.97
CA VAL A 177 6.39 23.79 11.39
C VAL A 177 5.79 25.13 10.94
N GLU A 178 5.49 25.23 9.64
CA GLU A 178 4.93 26.43 9.02
C GLU A 178 3.58 26.85 9.62
N PRO A 179 3.16 28.13 9.48
CA PRO A 179 1.82 28.56 9.89
C PRO A 179 0.74 27.72 9.21
N TYR A 180 -0.27 27.30 9.98
CA TYR A 180 -1.28 26.33 9.55
C TYR A 180 -0.71 25.12 8.80
N GLY A 181 0.45 24.64 9.25
CA GLY A 181 1.15 23.49 8.67
C GLY A 181 1.04 22.23 9.52
N MET A 182 1.12 21.09 8.86
CA MET A 182 1.41 19.80 9.47
C MET A 182 2.77 19.31 8.98
N LEU A 183 3.52 18.69 9.90
CA LEU A 183 4.80 18.07 9.61
C LEU A 183 4.88 16.72 10.32
N THR A 184 5.03 15.64 9.56
CA THR A 184 5.40 14.34 10.12
C THR A 184 6.92 14.19 10.08
N VAL A 185 7.52 13.96 11.24
CA VAL A 185 8.94 13.70 11.44
C VAL A 185 9.13 12.21 11.72
N THR A 186 9.80 11.48 10.84
CA THR A 186 10.07 10.05 11.02
C THR A 186 11.55 9.81 11.29
N LEU A 187 11.81 9.18 12.43
CA LEU A 187 13.13 9.02 13.02
C LEU A 187 13.57 7.56 12.99
N THR A 188 14.78 7.34 12.49
CA THR A 188 15.43 6.03 12.59
C THR A 188 15.98 5.86 14.01
N PRO A 189 15.74 4.72 14.71
CA PRO A 189 16.32 4.49 16.03
C PRO A 189 17.83 4.30 15.92
N ARG A 190 18.57 4.75 16.93
CA ARG A 190 19.94 4.31 17.12
C ARG A 190 19.93 2.82 17.46
N ALA A 191 20.83 2.05 16.84
CA ALA A 191 20.93 0.61 17.08
C ALA A 191 21.11 0.31 18.58
N GLY A 192 20.27 -0.57 19.12
CA GLY A 192 20.34 -1.03 20.51
C GLY A 192 19.74 -0.09 21.57
N THR A 193 19.08 1.01 21.20
CA THR A 193 18.46 1.97 22.14
C THR A 193 17.00 2.26 21.81
N GLY A 194 16.10 2.15 22.79
CA GLY A 194 14.64 2.32 22.60
C GLY A 194 13.82 1.39 23.50
N PRO A 195 12.65 1.79 24.07
CA PRO A 195 11.76 0.90 24.81
C PRO A 195 11.23 -0.27 23.97
N ALA A 196 11.29 -0.17 22.63
CA ALA A 196 11.03 -1.29 21.71
C ALA A 196 12.18 -1.62 20.76
N ALA A 197 13.40 -1.10 20.98
CA ALA A 197 14.55 -1.51 20.18
C ALA A 197 14.93 -2.94 20.57
N SER A 198 14.79 -3.87 19.62
CA SER A 198 15.19 -5.25 19.83
C SER A 198 16.69 -5.35 20.08
N GLY A 199 17.06 -6.21 21.01
CA GLY A 199 18.44 -6.71 21.11
C GLY A 199 18.79 -7.66 19.96
N ALA A 200 17.82 -8.05 19.12
CA ALA A 200 18.03 -8.91 17.97
C ALA A 200 18.47 -8.10 16.74
N ALA A 201 19.47 -8.62 16.03
CA ALA A 201 19.89 -8.10 14.73
C ALA A 201 18.84 -8.38 13.63
N THR A 202 19.02 -7.78 12.46
CA THR A 202 18.19 -8.09 11.28
C THR A 202 18.49 -9.51 10.77
N PRO A 203 17.47 -10.34 10.50
CA PRO A 203 17.65 -11.64 9.85
C PRO A 203 18.18 -11.52 8.42
N GLY A 204 18.78 -12.60 7.90
CA GLY A 204 19.12 -12.66 6.48
C GLY A 204 17.88 -12.71 5.57
N THR A 205 18.05 -12.32 4.30
CA THR A 205 17.01 -12.40 3.27
C THR A 205 16.45 -13.83 3.19
N PRO A 206 15.13 -14.02 3.28
CA PRO A 206 14.53 -15.35 3.15
C PRO A 206 14.73 -15.91 1.75
N LYS A 207 14.82 -17.24 1.67
CA LYS A 207 14.94 -18.02 0.44
C LYS A 207 13.80 -19.00 0.34
N LEU A 208 13.33 -19.24 -0.89
CA LEU A 208 12.30 -20.22 -1.18
C LEU A 208 12.94 -21.62 -1.32
N GLU A 209 12.56 -22.54 -0.45
CA GLU A 209 13.04 -23.94 -0.48
C GLU A 209 12.13 -24.82 -1.34
N SER A 210 10.82 -24.62 -1.22
CA SER A 210 9.81 -25.35 -2.00
C SER A 210 8.51 -24.56 -2.04
N VAL A 211 7.75 -24.68 -3.13
CA VAL A 211 6.44 -24.03 -3.29
C VAL A 211 5.45 -25.00 -3.93
N THR A 212 4.21 -24.99 -3.44
CA THR A 212 3.06 -25.67 -4.06
C THR A 212 2.07 -24.60 -4.53
N ASP A 213 0.87 -25.02 -4.93
CA ASP A 213 -0.27 -24.15 -5.17
C ASP A 213 -0.76 -23.41 -3.91
N THR A 214 -0.56 -23.97 -2.72
CA THR A 214 -1.14 -23.46 -1.46
C THR A 214 -0.15 -23.30 -0.31
N THR A 215 1.10 -23.71 -0.50
CA THR A 215 2.14 -23.66 0.55
C THR A 215 3.48 -23.18 0.02
N ALA A 216 4.29 -22.58 0.89
CA ALA A 216 5.66 -22.22 0.59
C ALA A 216 6.57 -22.46 1.80
N ARG A 217 7.66 -23.18 1.62
CA ARG A 217 8.69 -23.38 2.65
C ARG A 217 9.81 -22.37 2.44
N LEU A 218 10.12 -21.63 3.49
CA LEU A 218 11.11 -20.57 3.50
C LEU A 218 12.22 -20.89 4.51
N SER A 219 13.44 -20.47 4.22
CA SER A 219 14.58 -20.50 5.14
C SER A 219 15.32 -19.15 5.13
N TRP A 220 16.08 -18.83 6.17
CA TRP A 220 16.91 -17.63 6.24
C TRP A 220 18.14 -17.83 7.12
N ALA A 221 19.09 -16.89 7.04
CA ALA A 221 20.18 -16.83 8.01
C ALA A 221 19.67 -16.22 9.33
N GLY A 222 20.03 -16.85 10.46
CA GLY A 222 19.62 -16.38 11.78
C GLY A 222 20.19 -15.01 12.14
N ALA A 223 19.55 -14.35 13.09
CA ALA A 223 19.97 -13.08 13.68
C ALA A 223 20.49 -13.27 15.10
N GLN A 224 21.62 -12.63 15.43
CA GLN A 224 22.13 -12.57 16.79
C GLN A 224 21.08 -11.94 17.73
N GLY A 225 20.87 -12.52 18.91
CA GLY A 225 19.91 -12.00 19.90
C GLY A 225 18.44 -12.39 19.65
N ALA A 226 18.15 -13.14 18.58
CA ALA A 226 16.80 -13.60 18.28
C ALA A 226 16.36 -14.76 19.20
N ALA A 227 15.19 -14.63 19.80
CA ALA A 227 14.47 -15.71 20.48
C ALA A 227 13.39 -16.35 19.59
N ARG A 228 12.84 -15.59 18.63
CA ARG A 228 11.89 -16.07 17.61
C ARG A 228 11.95 -15.23 16.34
N TYR A 229 11.26 -15.67 15.30
CA TYR A 229 11.12 -14.97 14.02
C TYR A 229 9.66 -14.88 13.60
N LEU A 230 9.30 -13.75 13.00
CA LEU A 230 7.99 -13.49 12.39
C LEU A 230 8.19 -13.30 10.90
N VAL A 231 7.36 -13.95 10.09
CA VAL A 231 7.30 -13.73 8.64
C VAL A 231 6.12 -12.82 8.34
N GLN A 232 6.38 -11.69 7.72
CA GLN A 232 5.36 -10.74 7.30
C GLN A 232 5.17 -10.79 5.79
N ALA A 233 3.92 -10.89 5.34
CA ALA A 233 3.55 -10.68 3.95
C ALA A 233 3.26 -9.20 3.70
N ARG A 234 3.69 -8.69 2.55
CA ARG A 234 3.43 -7.33 2.06
C ARG A 234 2.35 -7.37 0.99
N GLU A 235 1.26 -6.65 1.23
CA GLU A 235 0.13 -6.52 0.32
C GLU A 235 -0.08 -5.02 0.07
N GLY A 236 0.54 -4.50 -1.00
CA GLY A 236 0.59 -3.06 -1.24
C GLY A 236 1.32 -2.33 -0.11
N ALA A 237 0.63 -1.40 0.56
CA ALA A 237 1.15 -0.68 1.73
C ALA A 237 0.91 -1.42 3.06
N HIS A 238 0.16 -2.52 3.06
CA HIS A 238 -0.16 -3.27 4.27
C HIS A 238 0.87 -4.38 4.49
N THR A 239 1.11 -4.68 5.77
CA THR A 239 1.86 -5.89 6.15
C THR A 239 1.07 -6.67 7.19
N ARG A 240 1.09 -7.99 7.06
CA ARG A 240 0.46 -8.94 8.01
C ARG A 240 1.42 -10.05 8.37
N VAL A 241 1.42 -10.49 9.61
CA VAL A 241 2.18 -11.69 10.02
C VAL A 241 1.48 -12.92 9.45
N VAL A 242 2.23 -13.76 8.74
CA VAL A 242 1.76 -14.98 8.08
C VAL A 242 2.42 -16.25 8.60
N GLY A 243 3.45 -16.11 9.42
CA GLY A 243 4.14 -17.23 10.06
C GLY A 243 4.97 -16.77 11.24
N GLU A 244 5.19 -17.69 12.17
CA GLU A 244 6.05 -17.50 13.34
C GLU A 244 6.80 -18.81 13.59
N THR A 245 8.06 -18.71 14.02
CA THR A 245 8.91 -19.86 14.31
C THR A 245 10.04 -19.47 15.26
N THR A 246 10.53 -20.40 16.06
CA THR A 246 11.76 -20.23 16.86
C THR A 246 13.02 -20.66 16.11
N GLY A 247 12.86 -21.39 15.00
CA GLY A 247 13.96 -21.76 14.11
C GLY A 247 14.12 -20.79 12.94
N THR A 248 15.05 -21.09 12.02
CA THR A 248 15.34 -20.25 10.85
C THR A 248 14.63 -20.72 9.58
N SER A 249 13.47 -21.38 9.73
CA SER A 249 12.62 -21.80 8.62
C SER A 249 11.15 -21.88 9.04
N VAL A 250 10.25 -21.66 8.08
CA VAL A 250 8.79 -21.80 8.27
C VAL A 250 8.14 -22.31 6.99
N THR A 251 7.02 -23.02 7.13
CA THR A 251 6.12 -23.32 6.02
C THR A 251 4.87 -22.46 6.12
N LEU A 252 4.72 -21.53 5.18
CA LEU A 252 3.50 -20.78 4.98
C LEU A 252 2.44 -21.71 4.37
N ARG A 253 1.19 -21.57 4.83
CA ARG A 253 0.05 -22.42 4.44
C ARG A 253 -1.13 -21.57 4.05
N ASN A 254 -2.10 -22.18 3.37
CA ASN A 254 -3.34 -21.54 2.93
C ASN A 254 -3.08 -20.31 2.05
N LEU A 255 -2.04 -20.38 1.21
CA LEU A 255 -1.75 -19.34 0.24
C LEU A 255 -2.75 -19.46 -0.93
N PRO A 256 -3.28 -18.34 -1.44
CA PRO A 256 -4.08 -18.34 -2.66
C PRO A 256 -3.26 -18.85 -3.84
N ALA A 257 -3.80 -19.83 -4.58
CA ALA A 257 -3.10 -20.39 -5.73
C ALA A 257 -2.89 -19.37 -6.86
N GLY A 258 -1.85 -19.61 -7.67
CA GLY A 258 -1.44 -18.72 -8.76
C GLY A 258 -1.20 -17.25 -8.34
N SER A 259 -0.87 -16.99 -7.07
CA SER A 259 -0.75 -15.64 -6.55
C SER A 259 0.71 -15.31 -6.22
N THR A 260 1.08 -14.06 -6.50
CA THR A 260 2.41 -13.55 -6.15
C THR A 260 2.39 -13.04 -4.72
N HIS A 261 3.38 -13.43 -3.94
CA HIS A 261 3.58 -13.06 -2.56
C HIS A 261 4.94 -12.41 -2.37
N THR A 262 4.97 -11.32 -1.61
CA THR A 262 6.21 -10.68 -1.16
C THR A 262 6.26 -10.79 0.36
N VAL A 263 7.34 -11.35 0.90
CA VAL A 263 7.50 -11.56 2.34
C VAL A 263 8.86 -11.07 2.84
N ASN A 264 8.92 -10.67 4.11
CA ASN A 264 10.17 -10.41 4.83
C ASN A 264 10.13 -11.07 6.22
N VAL A 265 11.29 -11.14 6.88
CA VAL A 265 11.44 -11.77 8.20
C VAL A 265 11.92 -10.73 9.20
N LEU A 266 11.32 -10.75 10.39
CA LEU A 266 11.75 -10.00 11.56
C LEU A 266 12.22 -10.98 12.64
N ALA A 267 13.27 -10.62 13.37
CA ALA A 267 13.61 -11.31 14.62
C ALA A 267 12.88 -10.64 15.78
N ALA A 268 12.52 -11.41 16.80
CA ALA A 268 12.15 -10.88 18.10
C ALA A 268 13.13 -11.37 19.17
N ASP A 269 13.51 -10.49 20.08
CA ASP A 269 14.35 -10.86 21.24
C ASP A 269 13.52 -11.53 22.36
N ALA A 270 14.18 -11.91 23.45
CA ALA A 270 13.53 -12.57 24.59
C ALA A 270 12.47 -11.69 25.29
N ALA A 271 12.54 -10.36 25.13
CA ALA A 271 11.54 -9.42 25.63
C ALA A 271 10.39 -9.19 24.64
N GLY A 272 10.42 -9.84 23.47
CA GLY A 272 9.39 -9.75 22.43
C GLY A 272 9.52 -8.55 21.50
N ARG A 273 10.61 -7.79 21.57
CA ARG A 273 10.86 -6.59 20.74
C ARG A 273 11.37 -6.99 19.36
N LEU A 274 10.92 -6.33 18.30
CA LEU A 274 11.21 -6.69 16.91
C LEU A 274 12.44 -5.97 16.34
N SER A 275 13.25 -6.69 15.56
CA SER A 275 14.34 -6.12 14.76
C SER A 275 13.80 -5.32 13.57
N ALA A 276 14.68 -4.64 12.84
CA ALA A 276 14.36 -4.23 11.47
C ALA A 276 14.04 -5.46 10.60
N PRO A 277 13.21 -5.33 9.55
CA PRO A 277 12.90 -6.43 8.64
C PRO A 277 14.09 -6.76 7.73
N SER A 278 14.20 -8.02 7.32
CA SER A 278 15.11 -8.44 6.25
C SER A 278 14.72 -7.79 4.91
N ASP A 279 15.62 -7.88 3.92
CA ASP A 279 15.22 -7.69 2.53
C ASP A 279 14.09 -8.66 2.15
N PRO A 280 13.18 -8.28 1.23
CA PRO A 280 12.04 -9.10 0.87
C PRO A 280 12.40 -10.23 -0.10
N LEU A 281 11.62 -11.30 -0.03
CA LEU A 281 11.54 -12.36 -1.04
C LEU A 281 10.19 -12.28 -1.74
N THR A 282 10.19 -12.28 -3.07
CA THR A 282 8.98 -12.39 -3.89
C THR A 282 8.94 -13.76 -4.55
N PHE A 283 7.80 -14.45 -4.45
CA PHE A 283 7.57 -15.76 -5.08
C PHE A 283 6.12 -15.89 -5.54
N THR A 284 5.83 -16.84 -6.42
CA THR A 284 4.47 -17.12 -6.92
C THR A 284 4.12 -18.57 -6.60
N THR A 285 2.94 -18.81 -6.03
CA THR A 285 2.43 -20.17 -5.82
C THR A 285 2.08 -20.82 -7.15
N GLY A 286 2.16 -22.15 -7.20
CA GLY A 286 1.73 -22.92 -8.36
C GLY A 286 0.23 -22.84 -8.63
N THR A 287 -0.21 -23.54 -9.67
CA THR A 287 -1.62 -23.69 -10.02
C THR A 287 -2.20 -24.99 -9.45
N PRO A 288 -3.49 -25.03 -9.06
CA PRO A 288 -4.10 -26.24 -8.50
C PRO A 288 -4.23 -27.33 -9.56
N ALA A 289 -4.00 -28.59 -9.17
CA ALA A 289 -4.17 -29.73 -10.08
C ALA A 289 -5.65 -30.01 -10.41
N ASP A 290 -6.55 -29.63 -9.50
CA ASP A 290 -8.01 -29.78 -9.59
C ASP A 290 -8.72 -28.49 -10.07
N ALA A 291 -7.99 -27.59 -10.75
CA ALA A 291 -8.54 -26.36 -11.26
C ALA A 291 -9.72 -26.58 -12.23
N PRO A 292 -10.72 -25.68 -12.27
CA PRO A 292 -11.90 -25.80 -13.13
C PRO A 292 -11.61 -25.52 -14.62
N CYS A 293 -10.36 -25.24 -14.95
CA CYS A 293 -9.89 -24.99 -16.31
C CYS A 293 -8.45 -25.44 -16.47
N ALA A 294 -8.04 -25.63 -17.71
CA ALA A 294 -6.65 -25.85 -18.09
C ALA A 294 -6.25 -24.84 -19.16
N VAL A 295 -5.03 -24.31 -19.03
CA VAL A 295 -4.40 -23.47 -20.05
C VAL A 295 -3.05 -24.08 -20.40
N THR A 296 -2.70 -24.02 -21.68
CA THR A 296 -1.38 -24.38 -22.17
C THR A 296 -0.84 -23.22 -22.98
N TYR A 297 0.29 -22.69 -22.54
CA TYR A 297 1.10 -21.74 -23.27
C TYR A 297 2.18 -22.47 -24.05
N HIS A 298 2.20 -22.28 -25.36
CA HIS A 298 3.23 -22.84 -26.21
C HIS A 298 3.93 -21.73 -26.97
N ARG A 299 5.24 -21.58 -26.77
CA ARG A 299 6.06 -20.68 -27.57
C ARG A 299 6.46 -21.37 -28.87
N ASP A 300 5.76 -21.04 -29.95
CA ASP A 300 5.94 -21.67 -31.26
C ASP A 300 7.32 -21.36 -31.87
N THR A 301 7.76 -20.11 -31.77
CA THR A 301 9.08 -19.67 -32.23
C THR A 301 9.53 -18.41 -31.48
N SER A 302 10.84 -18.16 -31.43
CA SER A 302 11.41 -16.97 -30.81
C SER A 302 12.62 -16.44 -31.58
N TRP A 303 12.77 -15.13 -31.57
CA TRP A 303 13.95 -14.38 -31.99
C TRP A 303 14.35 -13.40 -30.87
N GLY A 304 15.50 -12.75 -30.98
CA GLY A 304 16.12 -12.03 -29.86
C GLY A 304 15.19 -11.08 -29.08
N ASN A 305 14.34 -10.33 -29.80
CA ASN A 305 13.43 -9.33 -29.22
C ASN A 305 11.94 -9.63 -29.50
N GLY A 306 11.58 -10.85 -29.87
CA GLY A 306 10.19 -11.21 -30.07
C GLY A 306 9.96 -12.71 -30.24
N PHE A 307 8.69 -13.10 -30.25
CA PHE A 307 8.31 -14.50 -30.32
C PHE A 307 6.88 -14.64 -30.84
N VAL A 308 6.54 -15.84 -31.27
CA VAL A 308 5.16 -16.26 -31.50
C VAL A 308 4.80 -17.27 -30.43
N ALA A 309 3.61 -17.11 -29.85
CA ALA A 309 3.06 -18.08 -28.92
C ALA A 309 1.59 -18.36 -29.20
N THR A 310 1.20 -19.59 -28.93
CA THR A 310 -0.16 -20.09 -28.98
C THR A 310 -0.62 -20.44 -27.57
N VAL A 311 -1.82 -20.00 -27.22
CA VAL A 311 -2.47 -20.31 -25.94
C VAL A 311 -3.72 -21.12 -26.23
N THR A 312 -3.84 -22.28 -25.58
CA THR A 312 -5.02 -23.13 -25.66
C THR A 312 -5.69 -23.19 -24.31
N VAL A 313 -7.01 -22.99 -24.29
CA VAL A 313 -7.83 -22.91 -23.09
C VAL A 313 -8.92 -23.96 -23.14
N ARG A 314 -9.10 -24.66 -22.02
CA ARG A 314 -10.08 -25.72 -21.84
C ARG A 314 -10.88 -25.49 -20.56
N ASN A 315 -12.19 -25.57 -20.67
CA ASN A 315 -13.10 -25.56 -19.52
C ASN A 315 -13.21 -26.98 -18.97
N LEU A 316 -12.79 -27.21 -17.72
CA LEU A 316 -12.87 -28.51 -17.05
C LEU A 316 -14.07 -28.59 -16.09
N SER A 317 -14.81 -27.49 -15.93
CA SER A 317 -16.02 -27.49 -15.12
C SER A 317 -17.19 -28.15 -15.85
N SER A 318 -18.22 -28.53 -15.08
CA SER A 318 -19.45 -29.12 -15.60
C SER A 318 -20.41 -28.11 -16.25
N THR A 319 -20.05 -26.83 -16.31
CA THR A 319 -20.91 -25.76 -16.84
C THR A 319 -20.26 -25.13 -18.07
N PRO A 320 -20.97 -25.05 -19.22
CA PRO A 320 -20.44 -24.34 -20.38
C PRO A 320 -20.09 -22.88 -20.06
N ILE A 321 -18.98 -22.38 -20.61
CA ILE A 321 -18.57 -20.98 -20.46
C ILE A 321 -18.85 -20.23 -21.77
N THR A 322 -19.76 -19.27 -21.72
CA THR A 322 -20.01 -18.31 -22.79
C THR A 322 -19.30 -17.00 -22.49
N GLY A 323 -18.58 -16.42 -23.46
CA GLY A 323 -17.82 -15.19 -23.24
C GLY A 323 -16.63 -15.40 -22.31
N TRP A 324 -15.64 -16.16 -22.76
CA TRP A 324 -14.44 -16.40 -21.98
C TRP A 324 -13.51 -15.18 -21.99
N THR A 325 -12.84 -14.98 -20.85
CA THR A 325 -11.76 -14.04 -20.64
C THR A 325 -10.59 -14.78 -20.03
N VAL A 326 -9.40 -14.60 -20.61
CA VAL A 326 -8.15 -15.20 -20.16
C VAL A 326 -7.24 -14.08 -19.70
N ASP A 327 -6.77 -14.17 -18.46
CA ASP A 327 -5.86 -13.19 -17.88
C ASP A 327 -4.54 -13.86 -17.49
N TRP A 328 -3.42 -13.18 -17.73
CA TRP A 328 -2.12 -13.51 -17.15
C TRP A 328 -1.29 -12.25 -16.91
N ASP A 329 -0.25 -12.38 -16.10
CA ASP A 329 0.75 -11.34 -15.91
C ASP A 329 2.08 -11.80 -16.53
N TRP A 330 2.71 -10.93 -17.30
CA TRP A 330 4.09 -11.15 -17.72
C TRP A 330 5.00 -11.26 -16.50
N PRO A 331 5.99 -12.17 -16.44
CA PRO A 331 6.90 -12.23 -15.30
C PRO A 331 7.82 -11.01 -15.18
N THR A 332 8.02 -10.26 -16.28
CA THR A 332 8.79 -9.01 -16.30
C THR A 332 7.98 -7.86 -16.90
N ASP A 333 8.38 -6.63 -16.62
CA ASP A 333 7.84 -5.40 -17.22
C ASP A 333 8.37 -5.13 -18.65
N ARG A 334 9.31 -5.96 -19.12
CA ARG A 334 9.93 -5.86 -20.45
C ARG A 334 9.32 -6.80 -21.48
N GLN A 335 8.13 -7.35 -21.22
CA GLN A 335 7.39 -8.21 -22.15
C GLN A 335 6.07 -7.55 -22.55
N SER A 336 5.68 -7.71 -23.81
CA SER A 336 4.41 -7.20 -24.31
C SER A 336 3.82 -8.04 -25.43
N VAL A 337 2.51 -7.95 -25.62
CA VAL A 337 1.83 -8.42 -26.82
C VAL A 337 1.89 -7.33 -27.90
N SER A 338 2.47 -7.65 -29.06
CA SER A 338 2.58 -6.72 -30.21
C SER A 338 1.39 -6.82 -31.17
N SER A 339 0.92 -8.04 -31.43
CA SER A 339 -0.28 -8.30 -32.23
C SER A 339 -0.84 -9.68 -31.88
N GLY A 340 -2.11 -9.92 -32.15
CA GLY A 340 -2.77 -11.20 -31.84
C GLY A 340 -3.86 -11.57 -32.83
N TRP A 341 -4.26 -12.84 -32.83
CA TRP A 341 -5.32 -13.38 -33.68
C TRP A 341 -6.23 -14.34 -32.93
N ASN A 342 -7.42 -14.57 -33.47
CA ASN A 342 -8.49 -15.42 -32.90
C ASN A 342 -8.99 -15.00 -31.50
N ALA A 343 -8.63 -13.80 -31.04
CA ALA A 343 -9.08 -13.19 -29.79
C ALA A 343 -8.78 -11.69 -29.77
N THR A 344 -9.38 -10.97 -28.82
CA THR A 344 -9.11 -9.54 -28.60
C THR A 344 -8.18 -9.38 -27.41
N PHE A 345 -7.08 -8.65 -27.59
CA PHE A 345 -6.04 -8.47 -26.57
C PHE A 345 -6.06 -7.05 -26.02
N HIS A 346 -5.94 -6.94 -24.71
CA HIS A 346 -5.73 -5.69 -24.00
C HIS A 346 -4.62 -5.88 -22.96
N GLN A 347 -3.62 -5.00 -22.96
CA GLN A 347 -2.52 -5.05 -21.99
C GLN A 347 -2.43 -3.74 -21.21
N THR A 348 -2.21 -3.83 -19.90
CA THR A 348 -1.89 -2.68 -19.05
C THR A 348 -0.72 -3.03 -18.15
N GLY A 349 0.42 -2.36 -18.36
CA GLY A 349 1.68 -2.76 -17.74
C GLY A 349 2.00 -4.22 -18.06
N ARG A 350 2.11 -5.05 -17.02
CA ARG A 350 2.39 -6.49 -17.14
C ARG A 350 1.14 -7.35 -17.35
N HIS A 351 -0.04 -6.80 -17.08
CA HIS A 351 -1.29 -7.56 -17.10
C HIS A 351 -1.85 -7.65 -18.51
N VAL A 352 -2.07 -8.87 -19.00
CA VAL A 352 -2.70 -9.13 -20.29
C VAL A 352 -4.06 -9.75 -20.05
N ARG A 353 -5.07 -9.17 -20.70
CA ARG A 353 -6.44 -9.65 -20.77
C ARG A 353 -6.78 -9.99 -22.22
N VAL A 354 -7.27 -11.21 -22.42
CA VAL A 354 -7.67 -11.70 -23.74
C VAL A 354 -9.12 -12.17 -23.68
N THR A 355 -9.96 -11.61 -24.53
CA THR A 355 -11.39 -11.95 -24.56
C THR A 355 -11.74 -12.72 -25.82
N ALA A 356 -12.76 -13.56 -25.71
CA ALA A 356 -13.35 -14.26 -26.84
C ALA A 356 -13.71 -13.28 -27.98
N PRO A 357 -13.47 -13.65 -29.25
CA PRO A 357 -13.91 -12.86 -30.39
C PRO A 357 -15.45 -12.86 -30.50
N ASP A 358 -16.00 -11.86 -31.17
CA ASP A 358 -17.43 -11.77 -31.42
C ASP A 358 -17.94 -13.02 -32.17
N GLY A 359 -19.03 -13.60 -31.66
CA GLY A 359 -19.61 -14.82 -32.24
C GLY A 359 -18.92 -16.12 -31.85
N ALA A 360 -17.94 -16.10 -30.93
CA ALA A 360 -17.36 -17.32 -30.38
C ALA A 360 -18.44 -18.20 -29.71
N GLY A 361 -18.49 -19.47 -30.09
CA GLY A 361 -19.30 -20.48 -29.40
C GLY A 361 -18.83 -20.70 -27.95
N PRO A 362 -19.66 -21.32 -27.10
CA PRO A 362 -19.29 -21.60 -25.71
C PRO A 362 -18.13 -22.61 -25.63
N LEU A 363 -17.29 -22.48 -24.60
CA LEU A 363 -16.41 -23.55 -24.17
C LEU A 363 -17.27 -24.62 -23.49
N ALA A 364 -17.40 -25.77 -24.15
CA ALA A 364 -18.15 -26.92 -23.66
C ALA A 364 -17.61 -27.41 -22.30
N PRO A 365 -18.48 -27.98 -21.45
CA PRO A 365 -18.09 -28.48 -20.13
C PRO A 365 -17.20 -29.73 -20.25
N ASP A 366 -16.63 -30.13 -19.12
CA ASP A 366 -15.86 -31.37 -18.92
C ASP A 366 -14.71 -31.56 -19.91
N GLY A 367 -14.19 -30.45 -20.42
CA GLY A 367 -13.13 -30.39 -21.41
C GLY A 367 -13.55 -30.84 -22.81
N ALA A 368 -14.84 -30.88 -23.14
CA ALA A 368 -15.28 -31.36 -24.45
C ALA A 368 -14.86 -30.46 -25.63
N SER A 369 -14.44 -29.22 -25.38
CA SER A 369 -13.90 -28.32 -26.41
C SER A 369 -12.75 -27.45 -25.89
N THR A 370 -12.03 -26.81 -26.82
CA THR A 370 -10.96 -25.86 -26.53
C THR A 370 -11.15 -24.56 -27.31
N ALA A 371 -10.66 -23.46 -26.78
CA ALA A 371 -10.41 -22.23 -27.53
C ALA A 371 -8.90 -22.06 -27.69
N SER A 372 -8.45 -21.63 -28.87
CA SER A 372 -7.03 -21.37 -29.13
C SER A 372 -6.86 -20.02 -29.79
N PHE A 373 -5.93 -19.24 -29.27
CA PHE A 373 -5.51 -17.96 -29.84
C PHE A 373 -3.99 -17.88 -29.87
N GLY A 374 -3.46 -17.02 -30.72
CA GLY A 374 -2.01 -16.81 -30.81
C GLY A 374 -1.68 -15.34 -30.90
N PHE A 375 -0.42 -15.03 -30.62
CA PHE A 375 0.06 -13.67 -30.63
C PHE A 375 1.56 -13.59 -30.96
N VAL A 376 1.95 -12.43 -31.49
CA VAL A 376 3.34 -12.00 -31.55
C VAL A 376 3.66 -11.24 -30.27
N GLY A 377 4.60 -11.74 -29.49
CA GLY A 377 5.13 -11.06 -28.31
C GLY A 377 6.43 -10.32 -28.63
N ALA A 378 6.70 -9.26 -27.87
CA ALA A 378 7.98 -8.58 -27.84
C ALA A 378 8.61 -8.73 -26.44
N ASN A 379 9.94 -8.74 -26.40
CA ASN A 379 10.71 -8.72 -25.17
C ASN A 379 11.96 -7.85 -25.32
N ASP A 380 12.35 -7.17 -24.25
CA ASP A 380 13.67 -6.57 -24.12
C ASP A 380 14.43 -7.32 -23.02
N GLY A 381 15.50 -8.05 -23.36
CA GLY A 381 16.21 -8.92 -22.40
C GLY A 381 15.47 -10.23 -22.08
N PRO A 382 15.63 -10.80 -20.85
CA PRO A 382 15.07 -12.10 -20.48
C PRO A 382 13.56 -12.24 -20.76
N ASN A 383 13.17 -13.40 -21.31
CA ASN A 383 11.79 -13.71 -21.72
C ASN A 383 11.24 -14.99 -21.04
N PRO A 384 11.09 -14.98 -19.70
CA PRO A 384 10.48 -16.09 -18.95
C PRO A 384 9.00 -16.28 -19.34
N GLU A 385 8.52 -17.52 -19.31
CA GLU A 385 7.12 -17.84 -19.62
C GLU A 385 6.20 -17.48 -18.45
N PRO A 386 4.99 -16.99 -18.70
CA PRO A 386 3.95 -16.91 -17.69
C PRO A 386 3.57 -18.33 -17.22
N THR A 387 3.41 -18.51 -15.92
CA THR A 387 3.09 -19.82 -15.31
C THR A 387 1.70 -19.86 -14.68
N VAL A 388 0.97 -18.74 -14.68
CA VAL A 388 -0.36 -18.64 -14.11
C VAL A 388 -1.29 -17.95 -15.10
N PHE A 389 -2.36 -18.65 -15.46
CA PHE A 389 -3.45 -18.13 -16.25
C PHE A 389 -4.76 -18.22 -15.47
N ARG A 390 -5.68 -17.30 -15.73
CA ARG A 390 -7.03 -17.31 -15.18
C ARG A 390 -8.05 -17.34 -16.30
N LEU A 391 -9.07 -18.18 -16.18
CA LEU A 391 -10.26 -18.19 -17.03
C LEU A 391 -11.43 -17.61 -16.24
N ASN A 392 -11.96 -16.46 -16.67
CA ASN A 392 -13.02 -15.73 -15.96
C ASN A 392 -12.72 -15.54 -14.46
N GLY A 393 -11.45 -15.26 -14.14
CA GLY A 393 -10.96 -15.06 -12.78
C GLY A 393 -10.55 -16.34 -12.02
N ALA A 394 -10.94 -17.53 -12.48
CA ALA A 394 -10.52 -18.79 -11.86
C ALA A 394 -9.12 -19.20 -12.34
N VAL A 395 -8.21 -19.52 -11.40
CA VAL A 395 -6.87 -20.02 -11.73
C VAL A 395 -6.98 -21.36 -12.45
N CYS A 396 -6.33 -21.48 -13.60
CA CYS A 396 -6.31 -22.71 -14.39
C CYS A 396 -5.10 -23.58 -14.05
N SER A 397 -5.27 -24.89 -14.21
CA SER A 397 -4.18 -25.86 -14.21
C SER A 397 -3.30 -25.69 -15.45
N GLY A 398 -2.05 -26.08 -15.34
CA GLY A 398 -1.07 -25.93 -16.42
C GLY A 398 -0.44 -24.54 -16.48
N GLY A 399 0.61 -24.46 -17.29
CA GLY A 399 1.35 -23.25 -17.65
C GLY A 399 1.63 -23.34 -19.13
#